data_AF-A0A4P1RFT6-F1
#
_entry.id   AF-A0A4P1RFT6-F1
#
_cell.length_a   1.000
_cell.length_b   1.000
_cell.length_c   1.000
_cell.angle_alpha   90.00
_cell.angle_beta   90.00
_cell.angle_gamma   90.00
#
_symmetry.space_group_name_H-M   'P 1'
#
loop_
_entity.id
_entity.type
_entity.pdbx_description
1 polymer ?
#
loop_
_entity_poly.entity_id
_entity_poly.type
_entity_poly.pdbx_seq_one_letter_code
_entity_poly.pdbx_strand_id
1 'polypeptide(L)'
;MARNALLSVPAFCFFAVNLLVLLHLRQIAAGHDYNDALRKSILFFEGQRSGKLPPDQRLRWRRDSALHDGATAGVDLTGGYYDAGDNIKFGFPMAFTTTMLSWSVIDFGKTMGPELGNALKAVRWGTDYLLKATSKIGNGVIFVQVGDPYSDHNCWERPEDMDTLRTVFKIDGSHPGSDVAGETAAALAAASIVFRSRDPAYSSLLLNRAVTVFQFADKHRGAYSNSLRRAVCPFYCDVNGYQDELLWAAAWLHKASRRRQYREYIVRNEVVLRAGDTINEFGWDNKHAGINVLLSKVVATYPPPSITIITSTLQVHSNFC
;
A
#
# COMPACT_ATOMS: atom_id res chain seq x y z
N MET A 1 -6.60 5.09 -79.70
CA MET A 1 -6.80 6.47 -79.21
C MET A 1 -6.77 6.46 -77.69
N ALA A 2 -5.61 6.71 -77.09
CA ALA A 2 -5.49 6.83 -75.63
C ALA A 2 -5.87 8.27 -75.25
N ARG A 3 -6.99 8.46 -74.52
CA ARG A 3 -7.36 9.75 -73.95
C ARG A 3 -6.57 9.95 -72.65
N ASN A 4 -5.56 10.80 -72.69
CA ASN A 4 -4.91 11.34 -71.50
C ASN A 4 -5.91 12.23 -70.75
N ALA A 5 -6.41 11.75 -69.61
CA ALA A 5 -7.14 12.58 -68.67
C ALA A 5 -6.14 13.42 -67.87
N LEU A 6 -5.84 14.62 -68.39
CA LEU A 6 -5.19 15.67 -67.61
C LEU A 6 -6.16 16.09 -66.49
N LEU A 7 -5.89 15.64 -65.26
CA LEU A 7 -6.53 16.18 -64.07
C LEU A 7 -6.30 17.69 -64.06
N SER A 8 -7.38 18.46 -64.05
CA SER A 8 -7.30 19.91 -64.03
C SER A 8 -6.60 20.36 -62.73
N VAL A 9 -5.72 21.36 -62.85
CA VAL A 9 -4.96 21.97 -61.73
C VAL A 9 -5.79 22.22 -60.45
N PRO A 10 -7.09 22.64 -60.52
CA PRO A 10 -7.91 22.82 -59.32
C PRO A 10 -8.14 21.52 -58.52
N ALA A 11 -8.28 20.38 -59.19
CA ALA A 11 -8.52 19.09 -58.55
C ALA A 11 -7.27 18.62 -57.77
N PHE A 12 -6.08 18.92 -58.29
CA PHE A 12 -4.81 18.59 -57.63
C PHE A 12 -4.58 19.46 -56.38
N CYS A 13 -4.88 20.75 -56.46
CA CYS A 13 -4.82 21.65 -55.30
C CYS A 13 -5.83 21.25 -54.21
N PHE A 14 -7.05 20.84 -54.58
CA PHE A 14 -8.05 20.39 -53.62
C PHE A 14 -7.62 19.11 -52.88
N PHE A 15 -7.04 18.14 -53.60
CA PHE A 15 -6.52 16.92 -53.00
C PHE A 15 -5.30 17.18 -52.10
N ALA A 16 -4.37 18.05 -52.52
CA ALA A 16 -3.20 18.40 -51.72
C ALA A 16 -3.57 19.14 -50.42
N VAL A 17 -4.55 20.05 -50.47
CA VAL A 17 -5.07 20.76 -49.29
C VAL A 17 -5.80 19.79 -48.35
N ASN A 18 -6.63 18.87 -48.87
CA ASN A 18 -7.29 17.86 -48.03
C ASN A 18 -6.31 16.87 -47.41
N LEU A 19 -5.25 16.47 -48.14
CA LEU A 19 -4.19 15.62 -47.59
C LEU A 19 -3.38 16.36 -46.52
N LEU A 20 -3.09 17.65 -46.71
CA LEU A 20 -2.43 18.48 -45.69
C LEU A 20 -3.31 18.69 -44.45
N VAL A 21 -4.62 18.87 -44.61
CA VAL A 21 -5.60 18.95 -43.51
C VAL A 21 -5.70 17.61 -42.78
N LEU A 22 -5.70 16.48 -43.48
CA LEU A 22 -5.68 15.14 -42.88
C LEU A 22 -4.34 14.80 -42.19
N LEU A 23 -3.22 15.36 -42.67
CA LEU A 23 -1.90 15.26 -42.02
C LEU A 23 -1.76 16.21 -40.81
N HIS A 24 -2.53 17.30 -40.77
CA HIS A 24 -2.60 18.25 -39.63
C HIS A 24 -3.67 17.85 -38.60
N LEU A 25 -4.63 17.03 -38.99
CA LEU A 25 -5.43 16.20 -38.09
C LEU A 25 -4.53 15.07 -37.55
N ARG A 26 -3.48 15.44 -36.82
CA ARG A 26 -2.98 14.57 -35.75
C ARG A 26 -4.23 14.22 -34.96
N GLN A 27 -4.54 12.93 -34.86
CA GLN A 27 -5.45 12.47 -33.81
C GLN A 27 -4.90 13.07 -32.52
N ILE A 28 -5.55 14.11 -32.01
CA ILE A 28 -5.44 14.47 -30.61
C ILE A 28 -6.21 13.35 -29.90
N ALA A 29 -5.61 12.17 -29.86
CA ALA A 29 -5.86 11.26 -28.78
C ALA A 29 -5.30 12.00 -27.56
N ALA A 30 -6.14 12.80 -26.91
CA ALA A 30 -5.85 13.41 -25.63
C ALA A 30 -5.77 12.29 -24.60
N GLY A 31 -4.71 11.47 -24.69
CA GLY A 31 -4.36 10.50 -23.67
C GLY A 31 -3.87 11.25 -22.45
N HIS A 32 -4.25 10.78 -21.27
CA HIS A 32 -3.66 11.29 -20.04
C HIS A 32 -2.16 10.94 -20.01
N ASP A 33 -1.33 11.91 -19.61
CA ASP A 33 0.09 11.64 -19.36
C ASP A 33 0.24 10.91 -18.02
N TYR A 34 0.20 9.57 -18.08
CA TYR A 34 0.34 8.73 -16.90
C TYR A 34 1.74 8.77 -16.28
N ASN A 35 2.77 9.21 -17.01
CA ASN A 35 4.10 9.41 -16.43
C ASN A 35 4.11 10.65 -15.53
N ASP A 36 3.51 11.75 -15.98
CA ASP A 36 3.31 12.95 -15.17
C ASP A 36 2.40 12.68 -13.97
N ALA A 37 1.30 11.94 -14.17
CA ALA A 37 0.42 11.53 -13.07
C ALA A 37 1.16 10.69 -12.01
N LEU A 38 1.96 9.71 -12.42
CA LEU A 38 2.78 8.89 -11.51
C LEU A 38 3.79 9.75 -10.74
N ARG A 39 4.49 10.66 -11.44
CA ARG A 39 5.45 11.58 -10.80
C ARG A 39 4.77 12.43 -9.72
N LYS A 40 3.60 13.00 -10.03
CA LYS A 40 2.83 13.82 -9.08
C LYS A 40 2.30 13.00 -7.90
N SER A 41 1.86 11.76 -8.13
CA SER A 41 1.47 10.83 -7.08
C SER A 41 2.61 10.54 -6.10
N ILE A 42 3.84 10.34 -6.59
CA ILE A 42 5.00 10.13 -5.71
C ILE A 42 5.40 11.42 -4.98
N LEU A 43 5.29 12.59 -5.63
CA LEU A 43 5.48 13.87 -4.95
C LEU A 43 4.47 14.08 -3.82
N PHE A 44 3.21 13.65 -3.98
CA PHE A 44 2.24 13.67 -2.90
C PHE A 44 2.75 12.91 -1.66
N PHE A 45 3.31 11.70 -1.81
CA PHE A 45 3.92 10.99 -0.69
C PHE A 45 5.09 11.75 -0.06
N GLU A 46 5.95 12.42 -0.85
CA GLU A 46 6.98 13.31 -0.27
C GLU A 46 6.37 14.44 0.55
N GLY A 47 5.20 14.93 0.13
CA GLY A 47 4.40 15.96 0.79
C GLY A 47 3.77 15.48 2.10
N GLN A 48 3.67 14.18 2.33
CA GLN A 48 3.12 13.57 3.55
C GLN A 48 4.18 13.11 4.55
N ARG A 49 5.48 13.19 4.24
CA ARG A 49 6.56 12.71 5.12
C ARG A 49 6.56 13.43 6.48
N SER A 50 6.43 12.73 7.59
CA SER A 50 6.66 13.24 8.95
C SER A 50 8.11 12.96 9.39
N GLY A 51 8.64 13.70 10.37
CA GLY A 51 10.01 13.51 10.88
C GLY A 51 11.04 14.41 10.21
N LYS A 52 12.32 14.03 10.33
CA LYS A 52 13.45 14.72 9.70
C LYS A 52 13.51 14.40 8.21
N LEU A 53 13.33 15.40 7.36
CA LEU A 53 13.31 15.24 5.91
C LEU A 53 14.70 14.97 5.34
N PRO A 54 14.81 14.18 4.26
CA PRO A 54 16.10 13.90 3.65
C PRO A 54 16.59 15.13 2.86
N PRO A 55 17.91 15.31 2.69
CA PRO A 55 18.47 16.48 1.98
C PRO A 55 18.00 16.60 0.53
N ASP A 56 17.65 15.47 -0.10
CA ASP A 56 17.15 15.37 -1.46
C ASP A 56 15.61 15.48 -1.59
N GLN A 57 14.90 15.88 -0.53
CA GLN A 57 13.46 16.19 -0.57
C GLN A 57 13.13 17.18 -1.70
N ARG A 58 12.18 16.84 -2.58
CA ARG A 58 11.84 17.68 -3.74
C ARG A 58 10.85 18.78 -3.38
N LEU A 59 9.90 18.50 -2.48
CA LEU A 59 8.92 19.47 -2.02
C LEU A 59 9.49 20.38 -0.92
N ARG A 60 10.02 21.53 -1.32
CA ARG A 60 10.74 22.49 -0.44
C ARG A 60 9.85 23.31 0.51
N TRP A 61 8.54 23.26 0.33
CA TRP A 61 7.60 23.90 1.25
C TRP A 61 7.33 23.07 2.51
N ARG A 62 7.68 21.79 2.53
CA ARG A 62 7.70 20.95 3.74
C ARG A 62 9.00 21.14 4.51
N ARG A 63 8.92 21.04 5.84
CA ARG A 63 10.07 21.11 6.77
C ARG A 63 10.07 19.93 7.72
N ASP A 64 11.17 19.79 8.47
CA ASP A 64 11.30 18.85 9.57
C ASP A 64 10.17 19.09 10.59
N SER A 65 9.49 18.02 10.98
CA SER A 65 8.37 18.06 11.92
C SER A 65 8.35 16.80 12.79
N ALA A 66 7.58 16.80 13.88
CA ALA A 66 7.35 15.61 14.72
C ALA A 66 8.63 14.94 15.26
N LEU A 67 9.66 15.75 15.54
CA LEU A 67 11.01 15.26 15.88
C LEU A 67 11.11 14.60 17.27
N HIS A 68 10.04 14.64 18.05
CA HIS A 68 9.95 14.06 19.39
C HIS A 68 8.90 12.95 19.50
N ASP A 69 8.33 12.50 18.38
CA ASP A 69 7.38 11.39 18.35
C ASP A 69 7.99 10.14 19.01
N GLY A 70 7.27 9.59 20.00
CA GLY A 70 7.70 8.39 20.74
C GLY A 70 8.46 8.67 22.04
N ALA A 71 8.93 9.89 22.28
CA ALA A 71 9.79 10.21 23.42
C ALA A 71 9.13 9.88 24.78
N THR A 72 7.82 10.17 24.93
CA THR A 72 7.05 9.86 26.14
C THR A 72 6.88 8.37 26.40
N ALA A 73 7.03 7.53 25.37
CA ALA A 73 7.02 6.08 25.47
C ALA A 73 8.44 5.46 25.48
N GLY A 74 9.50 6.28 25.55
CA GLY A 74 10.89 5.83 25.59
C GLY A 74 11.35 5.15 24.30
N VAL A 75 10.80 5.55 23.16
CA VAL A 75 11.12 5.01 21.83
C VAL A 75 11.28 6.13 20.80
N ASP A 76 11.99 5.86 19.71
CA ASP A 76 11.99 6.75 18.54
C ASP A 76 10.87 6.31 17.59
N LEU A 77 9.85 7.16 17.44
CA LEU A 77 8.78 7.01 16.46
C LEU A 77 8.80 8.14 15.43
N THR A 78 9.89 8.89 15.27
CA THR A 78 10.02 9.90 14.21
C THR A 78 10.01 9.25 12.82
N GLY A 79 9.53 9.97 11.80
CA GLY A 79 9.38 9.43 10.43
C GLY A 79 7.94 9.05 10.10
N GLY A 80 7.76 8.26 9.03
CA GLY A 80 6.46 7.79 8.58
C GLY A 80 5.68 8.86 7.81
N TYR A 81 4.41 8.57 7.52
CA TYR A 81 3.54 9.48 6.78
C TYR A 81 2.47 10.07 7.69
N TYR A 82 2.20 11.36 7.53
CA TYR A 82 0.91 11.91 7.94
C TYR A 82 -0.19 11.33 7.08
N ASP A 83 -1.32 11.02 7.70
CA ASP A 83 -2.38 10.22 7.10
C ASP A 83 -3.10 10.95 5.96
N ALA A 84 -3.59 12.17 6.23
CA ALA A 84 -4.36 12.93 5.26
C ALA A 84 -3.97 14.42 5.27
N GLY A 85 -4.93 15.32 5.52
CA GLY A 85 -4.67 16.75 5.73
C GLY A 85 -4.33 17.09 7.19
N ASP A 86 -4.33 16.10 8.06
CA ASP A 86 -4.01 16.19 9.48
C ASP A 86 -2.52 15.86 9.73
N ASN A 87 -2.08 16.01 10.98
CA ASN A 87 -0.72 15.69 11.38
C ASN A 87 -0.65 14.34 12.12
N ILE A 88 -1.59 13.43 11.93
CA ILE A 88 -1.62 12.13 12.60
C ILE A 88 -0.97 11.04 11.80
N LYS A 89 -0.34 10.12 12.52
CA LYS A 89 0.21 8.88 11.97
C LYS A 89 -0.68 7.72 12.36
N PHE A 90 -1.74 7.47 11.60
CA PHE A 90 -2.57 6.29 11.74
C PHE A 90 -1.85 5.08 11.13
N GLY A 91 -1.49 4.10 11.97
CA GLY A 91 -0.66 2.96 11.56
C GLY A 91 -1.36 2.01 10.60
N PHE A 92 -2.68 1.83 10.73
CA PHE A 92 -3.44 0.90 9.89
C PHE A 92 -3.49 1.32 8.41
N PRO A 93 -3.99 2.53 8.05
CA PRO A 93 -3.95 2.99 6.66
C PRO A 93 -2.52 3.23 6.14
N MET A 94 -1.56 3.61 6.99
CA MET A 94 -0.17 3.73 6.58
C MET A 94 0.46 2.39 6.20
N ALA A 95 0.17 1.33 6.96
CA ALA A 95 0.61 -0.02 6.64
C ALA A 95 0.00 -0.48 5.31
N PHE A 96 -1.31 -0.32 5.12
CA PHE A 96 -1.99 -0.63 3.86
C PHE A 96 -1.38 0.11 2.67
N THR A 97 -1.18 1.42 2.82
CA THR A 97 -0.52 2.26 1.80
C THR A 97 0.87 1.75 1.47
N THR A 98 1.65 1.34 2.48
CA THR A 98 2.99 0.79 2.29
C THR A 98 2.96 -0.56 1.57
N THR A 99 1.97 -1.42 1.87
CA THR A 99 1.72 -2.67 1.14
C THR A 99 1.41 -2.38 -0.33
N MET A 100 0.54 -1.42 -0.61
CA MET A 100 0.13 -1.07 -1.97
C MET A 100 1.26 -0.44 -2.78
N LEU A 101 2.02 0.49 -2.21
CA LEU A 101 3.23 1.04 -2.84
C LEU A 101 4.22 -0.09 -3.18
N SER A 102 4.40 -1.04 -2.26
CA SER A 102 5.26 -2.20 -2.49
C SER A 102 4.73 -3.09 -3.61
N TRP A 103 3.42 -3.39 -3.62
CA TRP A 103 2.79 -4.21 -4.64
C TRP A 103 2.91 -3.55 -6.03
N SER A 104 2.68 -2.24 -6.13
CA SER A 104 2.87 -1.49 -7.37
C SER A 104 4.29 -1.62 -7.91
N VAL A 105 5.32 -1.53 -7.06
CA VAL A 105 6.72 -1.69 -7.49
C VAL A 105 7.02 -3.14 -7.90
N ILE A 106 6.43 -4.13 -7.22
CA ILE A 106 6.62 -5.56 -7.55
C ILE A 106 6.06 -5.89 -8.93
N ASP A 107 4.82 -5.48 -9.21
CA ASP A 107 4.13 -5.87 -10.45
C ASP A 107 4.47 -4.93 -11.62
N PHE A 108 4.72 -3.64 -11.36
CA PHE A 108 4.87 -2.61 -12.41
C PHE A 108 6.19 -1.83 -12.34
N GLY A 109 7.14 -2.19 -11.47
CA GLY A 109 8.38 -1.43 -11.31
C GLY A 109 9.20 -1.26 -12.60
N LYS A 110 9.09 -2.19 -13.56
CA LYS A 110 9.76 -2.10 -14.87
C LYS A 110 9.20 -1.00 -15.78
N THR A 111 7.95 -0.60 -15.59
CA THR A 111 7.27 0.43 -16.41
C THR A 111 7.27 1.81 -15.77
N MET A 112 7.79 1.95 -14.54
CA MET A 112 7.85 3.23 -13.81
C MET A 112 8.93 4.21 -14.32
N GLY A 113 9.81 3.76 -15.23
CA GLY A 113 10.86 4.59 -15.83
C GLY A 113 11.70 5.35 -14.77
N PRO A 114 11.87 6.68 -14.90
CA PRO A 114 12.69 7.46 -13.98
C PRO A 114 12.13 7.56 -12.56
N GLU A 115 10.82 7.33 -12.38
CA GLU A 115 10.18 7.43 -11.07
C GLU A 115 10.35 6.19 -10.20
N LEU A 116 10.88 5.08 -10.73
CA LEU A 116 11.17 3.87 -9.95
C LEU A 116 12.02 4.19 -8.70
N GLY A 117 13.04 5.03 -8.85
CA GLY A 117 13.89 5.44 -7.73
C GLY A 117 13.12 6.16 -6.62
N ASN A 118 12.18 7.03 -6.97
CA ASN A 118 11.37 7.77 -6.01
C ASN A 118 10.29 6.88 -5.38
N ALA A 119 9.71 5.96 -6.15
CA ALA A 119 8.79 4.94 -5.63
C ALA A 119 9.47 4.04 -4.58
N LEU A 120 10.73 3.62 -4.83
CA LEU A 120 11.52 2.86 -3.87
C LEU A 120 11.77 3.66 -2.58
N LYS A 121 12.06 4.97 -2.68
CA LYS A 121 12.18 5.85 -1.51
C LYS A 121 10.85 5.98 -0.76
N ALA A 122 9.72 6.03 -1.46
CA ALA A 122 8.41 6.08 -0.83
C ALA A 122 8.10 4.80 -0.02
N VAL A 123 8.40 3.62 -0.58
CA VAL A 123 8.28 2.34 0.14
C VAL A 123 9.22 2.29 1.35
N ARG A 124 10.48 2.73 1.19
CA ARG A 124 11.46 2.75 2.27
C ARG A 124 11.02 3.64 3.43
N TRP A 125 10.51 4.83 3.13
CA TRP A 125 10.05 5.78 4.16
C TRP A 125 8.95 5.20 5.07
N GLY A 126 7.97 4.50 4.47
CA GLY A 126 6.92 3.81 5.23
C GLY A 126 7.49 2.66 6.05
N THR A 127 8.33 1.82 5.43
CA THR A 127 8.89 0.65 6.12
C THR A 127 9.89 0.98 7.23
N ASP A 128 10.69 2.03 7.09
CA ASP A 128 11.59 2.51 8.15
C ASP A 128 10.78 2.88 9.41
N TYR A 129 9.63 3.55 9.22
CA TYR A 129 8.72 3.85 10.33
C TYR A 129 8.05 2.58 10.90
N LEU A 130 7.56 1.67 10.07
CA LEU A 130 6.95 0.42 10.56
C LEU A 130 7.96 -0.45 11.33
N LEU A 131 9.24 -0.42 10.98
CA LEU A 131 10.32 -1.05 11.76
C LEU A 131 10.52 -0.38 13.12
N LYS A 132 10.39 0.94 13.24
CA LYS A 132 10.40 1.66 14.52
C LYS A 132 9.16 1.32 15.36
N ALA A 133 7.98 1.36 14.75
CA ALA A 133 6.69 1.06 15.36
C ALA A 133 6.61 -0.37 15.92
N THR A 134 7.37 -1.30 15.35
CA THR A 134 7.44 -2.69 15.80
C THR A 134 8.73 -3.02 16.55
N SER A 135 9.54 -2.01 16.92
CA SER A 135 10.85 -2.20 17.56
C SER A 135 10.78 -2.92 18.92
N LYS A 136 9.65 -2.83 19.62
CA LYS A 136 9.39 -3.47 20.91
C LYS A 136 8.57 -4.77 20.80
N ILE A 137 8.47 -5.36 19.60
CA ILE A 137 7.72 -6.61 19.38
C ILE A 137 8.23 -7.77 20.24
N GLY A 138 9.52 -7.81 20.58
CA GLY A 138 10.09 -8.81 21.50
C GLY A 138 9.52 -8.75 22.91
N ASN A 139 8.96 -7.59 23.31
CA ASN A 139 8.23 -7.38 24.56
C ASN A 139 6.71 -7.48 24.37
N GLY A 140 6.24 -7.94 23.20
CA GLY A 140 4.83 -8.05 22.86
C GLY A 140 4.13 -6.70 22.64
N VAL A 141 4.86 -5.67 22.16
CA VAL A 141 4.30 -4.32 21.94
C VAL A 141 4.48 -3.88 20.49
N ILE A 142 3.41 -3.35 19.89
CA ILE A 142 3.41 -2.66 18.59
C ILE A 142 2.77 -1.28 18.76
N PHE A 143 3.44 -0.24 18.30
CA PHE A 143 2.89 1.12 18.26
C PHE A 143 2.06 1.29 16.99
N VAL A 144 0.85 1.82 17.12
CA VAL A 144 -0.14 1.84 16.03
C VAL A 144 -0.64 3.24 15.71
N GLN A 145 -0.38 4.23 16.56
CA GLN A 145 -0.75 5.63 16.29
C GLN A 145 0.14 6.59 17.07
N VAL A 146 0.45 7.73 16.45
CA VAL A 146 1.06 8.89 17.11
C VAL A 146 0.27 10.16 16.80
N GLY A 147 -0.30 10.77 17.84
CA GLY A 147 -1.23 11.88 17.72
C GLY A 147 -2.57 11.60 18.38
N ASP A 148 -3.07 12.56 19.17
CA ASP A 148 -4.46 12.60 19.58
C ASP A 148 -5.31 13.26 18.48
N PRO A 149 -6.31 12.56 17.90
CA PRO A 149 -7.08 13.07 16.77
C PRO A 149 -7.96 14.26 17.08
N TYR A 150 -8.50 14.34 18.28
CA TYR A 150 -9.35 15.48 18.62
C TYR A 150 -8.50 16.73 18.84
N SER A 151 -7.33 16.62 19.47
CA SER A 151 -6.39 17.74 19.60
C SER A 151 -5.88 18.21 18.25
N ASP A 152 -5.47 17.27 17.38
CA ASP A 152 -4.88 17.56 16.06
C ASP A 152 -5.90 18.22 15.13
N HIS A 153 -7.11 17.65 15.02
CA HIS A 153 -8.15 18.14 14.10
C HIS A 153 -8.82 19.43 14.55
N ASN A 154 -8.69 19.82 15.82
CA ASN A 154 -9.13 21.12 16.31
C ASN A 154 -8.12 22.25 16.00
N CYS A 155 -6.94 21.93 15.47
CA CYS A 155 -5.93 22.90 15.07
C CYS A 155 -5.72 22.91 13.55
N TRP A 156 -5.49 24.09 12.98
CA TRP A 156 -5.08 24.25 11.58
C TRP A 156 -3.70 24.89 11.54
N GLU A 157 -2.67 24.05 11.44
CA GLU A 157 -1.28 24.48 11.60
C GLU A 157 -0.34 23.76 10.63
N ARG A 158 0.82 24.37 10.40
CA ARG A 158 1.90 23.68 9.69
C ARG A 158 2.46 22.57 10.59
N PRO A 159 2.82 21.39 10.05
CA PRO A 159 3.36 20.31 10.86
C PRO A 159 4.63 20.70 11.65
N GLU A 160 5.45 21.61 11.13
CA GLU A 160 6.66 22.11 11.80
C GLU A 160 6.39 23.06 12.98
N ASP A 161 5.18 23.60 13.10
CA ASP A 161 4.79 24.51 14.18
C ASP A 161 3.87 23.82 15.20
N MET A 162 3.60 22.53 15.04
CA MET A 162 2.57 21.85 15.82
C MET A 162 2.88 21.79 17.31
N ASP A 163 1.90 22.17 18.12
CA ASP A 163 1.94 22.10 19.58
C ASP A 163 0.87 21.16 20.18
N THR A 164 0.13 20.48 19.31
CA THR A 164 -0.91 19.48 19.66
C THR A 164 -0.35 18.23 20.33
N LEU A 165 -1.20 17.52 21.08
CA LEU A 165 -0.79 16.32 21.82
C LEU A 165 -0.40 15.17 20.88
N ARG A 166 0.88 14.76 20.94
CA ARG A 166 1.45 13.67 20.14
C ARG A 166 1.42 12.32 20.86
N THR A 167 0.27 11.98 21.44
CA THR A 167 0.07 10.76 22.25
C THR A 167 0.39 9.49 21.46
N VAL A 168 1.10 8.55 22.09
CA VAL A 168 1.49 7.28 21.48
C VAL A 168 0.51 6.18 21.91
N PHE A 169 -0.13 5.53 20.94
CA PHE A 169 -1.00 4.38 21.18
C PHE A 169 -0.35 3.09 20.70
N LYS A 170 -0.63 2.00 21.41
CA LYS A 170 -0.05 0.69 21.19
C LYS A 170 -1.08 -0.42 21.34
N ILE A 171 -0.76 -1.57 20.76
CA ILE A 171 -1.40 -2.85 21.01
C ILE A 171 -0.41 -3.79 21.70
N ASP A 172 -0.94 -4.71 22.49
CA ASP A 172 -0.18 -5.72 23.21
C ASP A 172 -1.01 -7.01 23.42
N GLY A 173 -0.47 -7.97 24.16
CA GLY A 173 -1.15 -9.25 24.37
C GLY A 173 -2.49 -9.15 25.12
N SER A 174 -2.71 -8.08 25.89
CA SER A 174 -3.98 -7.80 26.60
C SER A 174 -4.93 -6.92 25.80
N HIS A 175 -4.39 -6.11 24.88
CA HIS A 175 -5.12 -5.21 24.00
C HIS A 175 -4.74 -5.53 22.55
N PRO A 176 -5.28 -6.63 21.98
CA PRO A 176 -4.87 -7.12 20.66
C PRO A 176 -5.26 -6.16 19.53
N GLY A 177 -4.63 -6.37 18.37
CA GLY A 177 -4.89 -5.64 17.12
C GLY A 177 -4.37 -6.42 15.92
N SER A 178 -5.04 -7.53 15.61
CA SER A 178 -4.68 -8.46 14.53
C SER A 178 -4.78 -7.85 13.14
N ASP A 179 -5.71 -6.91 12.96
CA ASP A 179 -5.92 -6.09 11.77
C ASP A 179 -4.66 -5.27 11.45
N VAL A 180 -4.35 -4.27 12.26
CA VAL A 180 -3.20 -3.36 12.07
C VAL A 180 -1.86 -4.10 12.14
N ALA A 181 -1.73 -5.12 12.99
CA ALA A 181 -0.53 -5.95 13.02
C ALA A 181 -0.40 -6.83 11.77
N GLY A 182 -1.49 -7.42 11.29
CA GLY A 182 -1.55 -8.19 10.06
C GLY A 182 -1.16 -7.34 8.85
N GLU A 183 -1.76 -6.16 8.69
CA GLU A 183 -1.42 -5.24 7.61
C GLU A 183 0.04 -4.75 7.71
N THR A 184 0.55 -4.49 8.93
CA THR A 184 1.97 -4.15 9.13
C THR A 184 2.88 -5.31 8.69
N ALA A 185 2.53 -6.55 9.00
CA ALA A 185 3.27 -7.71 8.53
C ALA A 185 3.21 -7.86 7.00
N ALA A 186 2.05 -7.62 6.38
CA ALA A 186 1.88 -7.60 4.94
C ALA A 186 2.79 -6.55 4.27
N ALA A 187 2.80 -5.32 4.78
CA ALA A 187 3.61 -4.22 4.28
C ALA A 187 5.10 -4.55 4.31
N LEU A 188 5.60 -5.04 5.44
CA LEU A 188 7.00 -5.42 5.61
C LEU A 188 7.37 -6.62 4.72
N ALA A 189 6.48 -7.62 4.60
CA ALA A 189 6.69 -8.76 3.72
C ALA A 189 6.71 -8.37 2.24
N ALA A 190 5.78 -7.54 1.78
CA ALA A 190 5.75 -7.02 0.41
C ALA A 190 7.02 -6.22 0.09
N ALA A 191 7.38 -5.28 0.96
CA ALA A 191 8.59 -4.47 0.79
C ALA A 191 9.88 -5.32 0.80
N SER A 192 9.92 -6.42 1.55
CA SER A 192 11.08 -7.34 1.50
C SER A 192 11.33 -7.86 0.08
N ILE A 193 10.28 -8.06 -0.73
CA ILE A 193 10.41 -8.47 -2.14
C ILE A 193 10.99 -7.33 -2.97
N VAL A 194 10.50 -6.10 -2.78
CA VAL A 194 10.97 -4.89 -3.48
C VAL A 194 12.48 -4.71 -3.33
N PHE A 195 12.99 -4.87 -2.10
CA PHE A 195 14.41 -4.65 -1.79
C PHE A 195 15.29 -5.90 -1.95
N ARG A 196 14.74 -7.07 -2.27
CA ARG A 196 15.49 -8.35 -2.25
C ARG A 196 16.83 -8.32 -2.97
N SER A 197 16.88 -7.76 -4.18
CA SER A 197 18.12 -7.65 -4.97
C SER A 197 18.82 -6.30 -4.85
N ARG A 198 18.13 -5.29 -4.28
CA ARG A 198 18.61 -3.90 -4.22
C ARG A 198 19.32 -3.59 -2.91
N ASP A 199 18.83 -4.21 -1.83
CA ASP A 199 19.36 -4.12 -0.48
C ASP A 199 19.00 -5.42 0.27
N PRO A 200 19.81 -6.49 0.11
CA PRO A 200 19.52 -7.80 0.70
C PRO A 200 19.48 -7.79 2.23
N ALA A 201 20.25 -6.91 2.87
CA ALA A 201 20.29 -6.82 4.33
C ALA A 201 18.98 -6.22 4.86
N TYR A 202 18.53 -5.12 4.25
CA TYR A 202 17.25 -4.51 4.58
C TYR A 202 16.06 -5.41 4.24
N SER A 203 16.08 -6.07 3.08
CA SER A 203 15.08 -7.09 2.71
C SER A 203 14.95 -8.18 3.78
N SER A 204 16.09 -8.69 4.27
CA SER A 204 16.11 -9.73 5.31
C SER A 204 15.58 -9.21 6.65
N LEU A 205 15.93 -7.97 7.03
CA LEU A 205 15.41 -7.30 8.22
C LEU A 205 13.87 -7.17 8.15
N LEU A 206 13.36 -6.68 7.03
CA LEU A 206 11.92 -6.51 6.80
C LEU A 206 11.18 -7.83 6.89
N LEU A 207 11.66 -8.87 6.20
CA LEU A 207 11.02 -10.19 6.21
C LEU A 207 11.03 -10.81 7.62
N ASN A 208 12.15 -10.73 8.32
CA ASN A 208 12.23 -11.26 9.69
C ASN A 208 11.26 -10.53 10.63
N ARG A 209 11.16 -9.20 10.53
CA ARG A 209 10.18 -8.44 11.32
C ARG A 209 8.75 -8.83 10.95
N ALA A 210 8.43 -8.92 9.65
CA ALA A 210 7.11 -9.33 9.17
C ALA A 210 6.66 -10.66 9.78
N VAL A 211 7.55 -11.66 9.84
CA VAL A 211 7.27 -12.95 10.46
C VAL A 211 6.90 -12.79 11.94
N THR A 212 7.68 -12.04 12.71
CA THR A 212 7.42 -11.85 14.15
C THR A 212 6.14 -11.06 14.43
N VAL A 213 5.83 -10.06 13.59
CA VAL A 213 4.62 -9.25 13.72
C VAL A 213 3.38 -10.08 13.38
N PHE A 214 3.43 -10.90 12.32
CA PHE A 214 2.34 -11.82 11.99
C PHE A 214 2.09 -12.86 13.10
N GLN A 215 3.15 -13.40 13.71
CA GLN A 215 3.01 -14.32 14.85
C GLN A 215 2.30 -13.65 16.03
N PHE A 216 2.59 -12.38 16.31
CA PHE A 216 1.86 -11.62 17.32
C PHE A 216 0.38 -11.45 16.94
N ALA A 217 0.10 -11.03 15.70
CA ALA A 217 -1.25 -10.81 15.19
C ALA A 217 -2.13 -12.07 15.28
N ASP A 218 -1.58 -13.22 14.90
CA ASP A 218 -2.30 -14.51 14.92
C ASP A 218 -2.47 -15.08 16.33
N LYS A 219 -1.48 -14.87 17.22
CA LYS A 219 -1.51 -15.35 18.60
C LYS A 219 -2.48 -14.56 19.48
N HIS A 220 -2.54 -13.24 19.29
CA HIS A 220 -3.37 -12.34 20.09
C HIS A 220 -4.49 -11.77 19.21
N ARG A 221 -5.56 -12.56 19.04
CA ARG A 221 -6.65 -12.25 18.10
C ARG A 221 -7.60 -11.19 18.62
N GLY A 222 -7.84 -10.15 17.82
CA GLY A 222 -8.86 -9.14 18.08
C GLY A 222 -8.64 -7.86 17.26
N ALA A 223 -9.70 -7.12 17.02
CA ALA A 223 -9.64 -5.82 16.36
C ALA A 223 -8.96 -4.77 17.24
N TYR A 224 -8.06 -3.95 16.68
CA TYR A 224 -7.38 -2.91 17.47
C TYR A 224 -8.37 -1.84 17.97
N SER A 225 -9.45 -1.61 17.20
CA SER A 225 -10.52 -0.69 17.53
C SER A 225 -11.30 -1.09 18.76
N ASN A 226 -11.26 -2.36 19.20
CA ASN A 226 -11.93 -2.80 20.43
C ASN A 226 -11.30 -2.14 21.67
N SER A 227 -9.98 -2.09 21.72
CA SER A 227 -9.25 -1.52 22.87
C SER A 227 -8.96 -0.02 22.70
N LEU A 228 -8.81 0.43 21.45
CA LEU A 228 -8.41 1.80 21.14
C LEU A 228 -9.54 2.65 20.57
N ARG A 229 -10.80 2.22 20.69
CA ARG A 229 -11.97 2.86 20.06
C ARG A 229 -11.97 4.39 20.17
N ARG A 230 -11.66 4.94 21.35
CA ARG A 230 -11.66 6.40 21.59
C ARG A 230 -10.59 7.15 20.77
N ALA A 231 -9.49 6.50 20.42
CA ALA A 231 -8.38 7.10 19.71
C ALA A 231 -8.42 6.85 18.19
N VAL A 232 -9.10 5.78 17.76
CA VAL A 232 -9.09 5.36 16.34
C VAL A 232 -10.45 5.50 15.67
N CYS A 233 -11.55 5.53 16.43
CA CYS A 233 -12.89 5.78 15.89
C CYS A 233 -13.34 7.22 16.17
N PRO A 234 -14.00 7.89 15.20
CA PRO A 234 -14.56 7.34 13.95
C PRO A 234 -13.61 7.32 12.75
N PHE A 235 -12.31 7.56 12.92
CA PHE A 235 -11.34 7.76 11.83
C PHE A 235 -11.04 6.49 11.03
N TYR A 236 -10.51 5.46 11.69
CA TYR A 236 -10.08 4.19 11.11
C TYR A 236 -10.55 3.01 11.95
N CYS A 237 -11.86 2.88 12.16
CA CYS A 237 -12.42 1.71 12.84
C CYS A 237 -12.23 0.44 12.00
N ASP A 238 -11.86 -0.68 12.64
CA ASP A 238 -12.09 -1.98 12.03
C ASP A 238 -13.61 -2.24 11.95
N VAL A 239 -14.14 -2.31 10.72
CA VAL A 239 -15.56 -2.55 10.43
C VAL A 239 -15.77 -3.95 9.86
N ASN A 240 -14.84 -4.43 9.04
CA ASN A 240 -14.94 -5.72 8.36
C ASN A 240 -14.42 -6.91 9.20
N GLY A 241 -13.64 -6.63 10.25
CA GLY A 241 -13.04 -7.63 11.12
C GLY A 241 -11.61 -7.96 10.70
N TYR A 242 -10.76 -8.30 11.65
CA TYR A 242 -9.33 -8.60 11.42
C TYR A 242 -9.00 -9.85 10.56
N GLN A 243 -10.01 -10.60 10.12
CA GLN A 243 -9.83 -11.94 9.56
C GLN A 243 -9.13 -11.90 8.20
N ASP A 244 -9.47 -10.94 7.35
CA ASP A 244 -8.86 -10.76 6.04
C ASP A 244 -7.42 -10.26 6.16
N GLU A 245 -7.04 -9.44 7.15
CA GLU A 245 -5.64 -9.06 7.34
C GLU A 245 -4.76 -10.26 7.69
N LEU A 246 -5.26 -11.22 8.46
CA LEU A 246 -4.51 -12.44 8.76
C LEU A 246 -4.26 -13.28 7.49
N LEU A 247 -5.27 -13.40 6.61
CA LEU A 247 -5.14 -14.09 5.33
C LEU A 247 -4.23 -13.32 4.36
N TRP A 248 -4.37 -12.00 4.31
CA TRP A 248 -3.58 -11.08 3.50
C TRP A 248 -2.10 -11.10 3.88
N ALA A 249 -1.79 -11.00 5.17
CA ALA A 249 -0.44 -11.11 5.71
C ALA A 249 0.18 -12.47 5.41
N ALA A 250 -0.58 -13.56 5.59
CA ALA A 250 -0.11 -14.90 5.24
C ALA A 250 0.19 -15.02 3.73
N ALA A 251 -0.65 -14.45 2.86
CA ALA A 251 -0.43 -14.46 1.42
C ALA A 251 0.87 -13.73 1.02
N TRP A 252 1.11 -12.54 1.59
CA TRP A 252 2.35 -11.80 1.37
C TRP A 252 3.58 -12.50 1.94
N LEU A 253 3.49 -13.06 3.14
CA LEU A 253 4.56 -13.85 3.74
C LEU A 253 4.88 -15.10 2.92
N HIS A 254 3.87 -15.77 2.36
CA HIS A 254 4.09 -16.87 1.43
C HIS A 254 4.82 -16.41 0.17
N LYS A 255 4.36 -15.33 -0.46
CA LYS A 255 4.99 -14.76 -1.67
C LYS A 255 6.45 -14.33 -1.42
N ALA A 256 6.73 -13.75 -0.25
CA ALA A 256 8.04 -13.25 0.12
C ALA A 256 9.00 -14.36 0.57
N SER A 257 8.56 -15.28 1.41
CA SER A 257 9.45 -16.29 2.01
C SER A 257 9.51 -17.61 1.24
N ARG A 258 8.51 -17.90 0.40
CA ARG A 258 8.26 -19.22 -0.22
C ARG A 258 8.07 -20.35 0.78
N ARG A 259 7.90 -20.06 2.07
CA ARG A 259 7.65 -21.08 3.10
C ARG A 259 6.23 -21.63 2.96
N ARG A 260 6.12 -22.96 2.95
CA ARG A 260 4.85 -23.68 2.80
C ARG A 260 3.86 -23.41 3.94
N GLN A 261 4.36 -23.21 5.15
CA GLN A 261 3.56 -22.98 6.35
C GLN A 261 2.52 -21.85 6.21
N TYR A 262 2.81 -20.80 5.43
CA TYR A 262 1.88 -19.68 5.22
C TYR A 262 0.77 -20.04 4.23
N ARG A 263 1.07 -20.83 3.20
CA ARG A 263 0.03 -21.39 2.33
C ARG A 263 -0.87 -22.35 3.11
N GLU A 264 -0.27 -23.22 3.92
CA GLU A 264 -1.00 -24.16 4.78
C GLU A 264 -1.80 -23.44 5.87
N TYR A 265 -1.35 -22.27 6.33
CA TYR A 265 -2.15 -21.40 7.20
C TYR A 265 -3.42 -20.91 6.50
N ILE A 266 -3.30 -20.40 5.26
CA ILE A 266 -4.45 -19.90 4.49
C ILE A 266 -5.47 -21.02 4.27
N VAL A 267 -5.03 -22.17 3.78
CA VAL A 267 -5.90 -23.33 3.52
C VAL A 267 -6.61 -23.79 4.80
N ARG A 268 -5.90 -23.89 5.93
CA ARG A 268 -6.50 -24.33 7.20
C ARG A 268 -7.49 -23.33 7.78
N ASN A 269 -7.31 -22.04 7.50
CA ASN A 269 -8.10 -20.97 8.09
C ASN A 269 -9.13 -20.38 7.12
N GLU A 270 -9.25 -20.88 5.88
CA GLU A 270 -10.08 -20.24 4.85
C GLU A 270 -11.54 -20.06 5.25
N VAL A 271 -12.12 -21.05 5.94
CA VAL A 271 -13.51 -20.98 6.41
C VAL A 271 -13.62 -20.11 7.65
N VAL A 272 -12.74 -20.31 8.63
CA VAL A 272 -12.79 -19.63 9.94
C VAL A 272 -12.47 -18.14 9.82
N LEU A 273 -11.61 -17.77 8.88
CA LEU A 273 -11.27 -16.38 8.54
C LEU A 273 -12.06 -15.85 7.34
N ARG A 274 -13.18 -16.52 7.00
CA ARG A 274 -14.18 -16.00 6.05
C ARG A 274 -13.60 -15.64 4.67
N ALA A 275 -12.61 -16.39 4.18
CA ALA A 275 -11.93 -16.12 2.91
C ALA A 275 -12.86 -16.09 1.70
N GLY A 276 -14.02 -16.76 1.78
CA GLY A 276 -15.05 -16.78 0.74
C GLY A 276 -16.00 -15.58 0.74
N ASP A 277 -15.86 -14.64 1.69
CA ASP A 277 -16.67 -13.43 1.72
C ASP A 277 -16.35 -12.57 0.49
N THR A 278 -17.40 -12.22 -0.24
CA THR A 278 -17.34 -11.44 -1.47
C THR A 278 -17.81 -10.03 -1.18
N ILE A 279 -16.93 -9.26 -0.54
CA ILE A 279 -17.16 -7.84 -0.33
C ILE A 279 -16.59 -7.11 -1.55
N ASN A 280 -17.43 -6.31 -2.22
CA ASN A 280 -17.09 -5.59 -3.45
C ASN A 280 -16.23 -4.33 -3.18
N GLU A 281 -15.35 -4.38 -2.19
CA GLU A 281 -14.49 -3.27 -1.79
C GLU A 281 -13.08 -3.77 -1.52
N PHE A 282 -12.09 -2.97 -1.90
CA PHE A 282 -10.68 -3.19 -1.58
C PHE A 282 -10.08 -1.88 -1.09
N GLY A 283 -9.59 -1.88 0.14
CA GLY A 283 -9.11 -0.67 0.79
C GLY A 283 -8.39 -0.95 2.10
N TRP A 284 -8.16 0.13 2.85
CA TRP A 284 -7.44 0.07 4.12
C TRP A 284 -8.12 -0.80 5.18
N ASP A 285 -9.42 -1.10 5.04
CA ASP A 285 -10.22 -1.94 5.96
C ASP A 285 -10.56 -3.32 5.37
N ASN A 286 -10.63 -3.48 4.04
CA ASN A 286 -11.03 -4.75 3.41
C ASN A 286 -10.04 -5.25 2.34
N LYS A 287 -9.56 -6.49 2.47
CA LYS A 287 -8.46 -7.10 1.70
C LYS A 287 -8.94 -8.27 0.85
N HIS A 288 -10.22 -8.67 0.91
CA HIS A 288 -10.74 -9.88 0.24
C HIS A 288 -10.42 -9.92 -1.26
N ALA A 289 -10.69 -8.84 -2.00
CA ALA A 289 -10.38 -8.79 -3.43
C ALA A 289 -8.86 -8.92 -3.71
N GLY A 290 -8.03 -8.28 -2.88
CA GLY A 290 -6.57 -8.38 -2.97
C GLY A 290 -6.05 -9.80 -2.71
N ILE A 291 -6.60 -10.47 -1.69
CA ILE A 291 -6.29 -11.86 -1.35
C ILE A 291 -6.61 -12.79 -2.54
N ASN A 292 -7.79 -12.64 -3.16
CA ASN A 292 -8.19 -13.42 -4.32
C ASN A 292 -7.22 -13.26 -5.50
N VAL A 293 -6.78 -12.03 -5.77
CA VAL A 293 -5.77 -11.76 -6.82
C VAL A 293 -4.41 -12.35 -6.47
N LEU A 294 -3.95 -12.26 -5.23
CA LEU A 294 -2.66 -12.83 -4.83
C LEU A 294 -2.66 -14.37 -4.86
N LEU A 295 -3.73 -15.01 -4.39
CA LEU A 295 -3.81 -16.46 -4.31
C LEU A 295 -4.06 -17.13 -5.66
N SER A 296 -4.86 -16.53 -6.55
CA SER A 296 -5.03 -17.03 -7.91
C SER A 296 -3.70 -17.14 -8.66
N LYS A 297 -2.80 -16.14 -8.50
CA LYS A 297 -1.42 -16.19 -9.04
C LYS A 297 -0.59 -17.32 -8.43
N VAL A 298 -0.78 -17.66 -7.15
CA VAL A 298 -0.04 -18.75 -6.48
C VAL A 298 -0.51 -20.13 -6.97
N VAL A 299 -1.82 -20.33 -7.13
CA VAL A 299 -2.38 -21.62 -7.56
C VAL A 299 -2.17 -21.88 -9.04
N ALA A 300 -2.21 -20.86 -9.88
CA ALA A 300 -1.81 -20.98 -11.29
C ALA A 300 -0.35 -21.44 -11.46
N THR A 301 0.50 -21.17 -10.47
CA THR A 301 1.93 -21.58 -10.48
C THR A 301 2.16 -22.95 -9.81
N TYR A 302 1.27 -23.40 -8.91
CA TYR A 302 1.40 -24.66 -8.18
C TYR A 302 0.01 -25.27 -7.85
N PRO A 303 -0.63 -26.00 -8.78
CA PRO A 303 -1.97 -26.55 -8.57
C PRO A 303 -1.95 -27.59 -7.42
N PRO A 304 -2.68 -27.40 -6.32
CA PRO A 304 -2.93 -28.45 -5.33
C PRO A 304 -4.21 -29.23 -5.68
N PRO A 305 -4.42 -30.41 -5.08
CA PRO A 305 -5.64 -31.20 -5.29
C PRO A 305 -6.93 -30.57 -4.76
N SER A 306 -6.88 -29.55 -3.89
CA SER A 306 -8.08 -29.01 -3.23
C SER A 306 -7.83 -27.61 -2.66
N ILE A 307 -7.99 -26.56 -3.47
CA ILE A 307 -8.27 -25.20 -2.97
C ILE A 307 -9.67 -24.85 -3.46
N THR A 308 -10.64 -24.92 -2.55
CA THR A 308 -12.07 -24.75 -2.83
C THR A 308 -12.41 -23.32 -3.30
N ILE A 309 -11.62 -22.32 -2.90
CA ILE A 309 -11.81 -20.91 -3.28
C ILE A 309 -11.70 -20.72 -4.80
N ILE A 310 -10.90 -21.51 -5.51
CA ILE A 310 -10.63 -21.24 -6.93
C ILE A 310 -11.62 -21.92 -7.87
N THR A 311 -12.25 -23.02 -7.45
CA THR A 311 -13.24 -23.69 -8.29
C THR A 311 -14.55 -22.91 -8.40
N SER A 312 -14.98 -22.18 -7.36
CA SER A 312 -16.23 -21.41 -7.41
C SER A 312 -16.09 -20.08 -8.16
N THR A 313 -14.97 -19.36 -8.03
CA THR A 313 -14.79 -18.07 -8.74
C THR A 313 -14.44 -18.25 -10.22
N LEU A 314 -13.76 -19.33 -10.61
CA LEU A 314 -13.51 -19.64 -12.03
C LEU A 314 -14.74 -20.21 -12.75
N GLN A 315 -15.67 -20.88 -12.06
CA GLN A 315 -16.91 -21.37 -12.68
C GLN A 315 -17.93 -20.26 -13.01
N VAL A 316 -17.86 -19.10 -12.34
CA VAL A 316 -18.81 -18.01 -12.58
C VAL A 316 -18.42 -17.15 -13.79
N HIS A 317 -17.15 -17.16 -14.21
CA HIS A 317 -16.68 -16.38 -15.36
C HIS A 317 -16.58 -17.15 -16.69
N SER A 318 -16.93 -18.44 -16.73
CA SER A 318 -17.03 -19.20 -17.99
C SER A 318 -18.40 -19.11 -18.68
N ASN A 319 -19.33 -18.28 -18.18
CA ASN A 319 -20.71 -18.16 -18.70
C ASN A 319 -21.12 -16.73 -19.11
N PHE A 320 -20.18 -15.88 -19.50
CA PHE A 320 -20.50 -14.65 -20.24
C PHE A 320 -19.56 -14.48 -21.44
N CYS A 321 -20.11 -14.76 -22.63
CA CYS A 321 -19.63 -14.57 -24.00
C CYS A 321 -18.22 -15.08 -24.35
#